data_AF-A0A6I7NM52-F1
#
_entry.id   AF-A0A6I7NM52-F1
#
_cell.length_a   1.000
_cell.length_b   1.000
_cell.length_c   1.000
_cell.angle_alpha   90.00
_cell.angle_beta   90.00
_cell.angle_gamma   90.00
#
_symmetry.space_group_name_H-M   'P 1'
#
loop_
_entity.id
_entity.type
_entity.pdbx_description
1 polymer ?
#
loop_
_entity_poly.entity_id
_entity_poly.type
_entity_poly.pdbx_seq_one_letter_code
_entity_poly.pdbx_strand_id
1 'polypeptide(L)'
;MILTLKNITYTGTLLALLLHTTGLLAQPQRAYERGLEEIYSGNITQALDIWYSAYTQPGSIDSRIGFDFIRVVTEGRRRSYFEAATNMYKRALIDGAGPESRAAIRQEIERMRPIIGEGIYRQWIDWWEQRNSALAIDMRGYWIQLDPTPAKASNERLIEHWERIAEARRQFTKNNNTAYGTDDRGLIYVRYGEPDRSRRGILTLQSLNVRNWLERQMNEPIDTDMEERTLSDPDLRNREFANRILDAMYAYHQYPEY
;
A
#
# COMPACT_ATOMS: atom_id res chain seq x y z
N MET A 1 -1.76 -75.21 -43.90
CA MET A 1 -0.81 -74.10 -44.16
C MET A 1 -1.63 -72.89 -44.59
N ILE A 2 -1.52 -71.77 -43.86
CA ILE A 2 -1.92 -70.38 -44.24
C ILE A 2 -3.41 -69.99 -44.00
N LEU A 3 -3.71 -69.36 -42.85
CA LEU A 3 -4.07 -67.93 -42.56
C LEU A 3 -5.60 -67.65 -42.60
N THR A 4 -6.35 -67.69 -41.47
CA THR A 4 -6.64 -66.62 -40.47
C THR A 4 -6.87 -65.20 -40.99
N LEU A 5 -8.14 -64.75 -40.97
CA LEU A 5 -8.54 -63.35 -40.85
C LEU A 5 -9.58 -63.22 -39.73
N LYS A 6 -9.18 -62.55 -38.64
CA LYS A 6 -10.00 -62.18 -37.48
C LYS A 6 -10.72 -60.87 -37.80
N ASN A 7 -12.04 -60.85 -37.66
CA ASN A 7 -12.80 -59.60 -37.60
C ASN A 7 -12.58 -58.94 -36.23
N ILE A 8 -12.08 -57.71 -36.25
CA ILE A 8 -11.84 -56.86 -35.08
C ILE A 8 -13.14 -56.11 -34.79
N THR A 9 -13.77 -56.42 -33.66
CA THR A 9 -14.85 -55.63 -33.06
C THR A 9 -14.25 -54.40 -32.41
N TYR A 10 -14.66 -53.21 -32.89
CA TYR A 10 -14.29 -51.94 -32.26
C TYR A 10 -15.05 -51.77 -30.95
N THR A 11 -14.34 -51.88 -29.82
CA THR A 11 -14.80 -51.41 -28.52
C THR A 11 -14.76 -49.89 -28.51
N GLY A 12 -15.92 -49.25 -28.60
CA GLY A 12 -16.08 -47.81 -28.41
C GLY A 12 -15.82 -47.44 -26.95
N THR A 13 -14.63 -46.95 -26.66
CA THR A 13 -14.28 -46.31 -25.40
C THR A 13 -14.97 -44.95 -25.32
N LEU A 14 -15.94 -44.83 -24.41
CA LEU A 14 -16.56 -43.58 -24.00
C LEU A 14 -15.52 -42.76 -23.23
N LEU A 15 -14.82 -41.87 -23.93
CA LEU A 15 -13.93 -40.88 -23.32
C LEU A 15 -14.80 -39.71 -22.81
N ALA A 16 -15.25 -39.79 -21.56
CA ALA A 16 -15.86 -38.67 -20.88
C ALA A 16 -14.79 -37.61 -20.60
N LEU A 17 -14.74 -36.55 -21.42
CA LEU A 17 -13.94 -35.35 -21.14
C LEU A 17 -14.52 -34.63 -19.92
N LEU A 18 -13.83 -34.75 -18.78
CA LEU A 18 -14.00 -33.87 -17.63
C LEU A 18 -13.42 -32.49 -17.96
N LEU A 19 -14.23 -31.61 -18.56
CA LEU A 19 -13.95 -30.17 -18.68
C LEU A 19 -14.81 -29.40 -17.66
N HIS A 20 -14.47 -29.46 -16.37
CA HIS A 20 -15.19 -28.70 -15.34
C HIS A 20 -14.21 -28.10 -14.32
N THR A 21 -13.43 -27.09 -14.69
CA THR A 21 -12.70 -26.28 -13.68
C THR A 21 -12.52 -24.78 -14.01
N THR A 22 -12.94 -24.25 -15.16
CA THR A 22 -12.66 -22.84 -15.52
C THR A 22 -13.74 -21.83 -15.14
N GLY A 23 -14.90 -22.26 -14.64
CA GLY A 23 -16.05 -21.37 -14.41
C GLY A 23 -15.97 -20.47 -13.16
N LEU A 24 -15.28 -20.90 -12.10
CA LEU A 24 -15.34 -20.25 -10.79
C LEU A 24 -14.51 -18.96 -10.69
N LEU A 25 -13.38 -18.85 -11.43
CA LEU A 25 -12.55 -17.65 -11.44
C LEU A 25 -13.02 -16.59 -12.45
N ALA A 26 -13.85 -16.97 -13.42
CA ALA A 26 -14.30 -16.07 -14.49
C ALA A 26 -15.35 -15.03 -14.02
N GLN A 27 -16.11 -15.33 -12.96
CA GLN A 27 -17.12 -14.41 -12.43
C GLN A 27 -16.53 -13.23 -11.65
N PRO A 28 -15.57 -13.42 -10.71
CA PRO A 28 -14.93 -12.32 -9.99
C PRO A 28 -14.20 -11.34 -10.92
N GLN A 29 -13.46 -11.85 -11.91
CA GLN A 29 -12.73 -10.99 -12.85
C GLN A 29 -13.67 -10.10 -13.68
N ARG A 30 -14.80 -10.66 -14.15
CA ARG A 30 -15.84 -9.88 -14.84
C ARG A 30 -16.48 -8.83 -13.96
N ALA A 31 -16.64 -9.10 -12.66
CA ALA A 31 -17.18 -8.12 -11.73
C ALA A 31 -16.22 -6.93 -11.52
N TYR A 32 -14.91 -7.20 -11.45
CA TYR A 32 -13.90 -6.16 -11.38
C TYR A 32 -13.98 -5.23 -12.60
N GLU A 33 -13.92 -5.80 -13.80
CA GLU A 33 -13.96 -5.07 -15.09
C GLU A 33 -15.24 -4.21 -15.21
N ARG A 34 -16.41 -4.80 -14.92
CA ARG A 34 -17.68 -4.06 -14.96
C ARG A 34 -17.74 -2.89 -13.98
N GLY A 35 -17.22 -3.05 -12.77
CA GLY A 35 -17.19 -1.92 -11.82
C GLY A 35 -16.26 -0.80 -12.30
N LEU A 36 -15.15 -1.12 -12.98
CA LEU A 36 -14.31 -0.09 -13.61
C LEU A 36 -15.06 0.66 -14.71
N GLU A 37 -15.80 -0.05 -15.58
CA GLU A 37 -16.61 0.58 -16.64
C GLU A 37 -17.62 1.59 -16.08
N GLU A 38 -18.28 1.24 -14.97
CA GLU A 38 -19.22 2.14 -14.29
C GLU A 38 -18.51 3.36 -13.68
N ILE A 39 -17.30 3.18 -13.13
CA ILE A 39 -16.49 4.31 -12.64
C ILE A 39 -16.13 5.26 -13.78
N TYR A 40 -15.69 4.73 -14.93
CA TYR A 40 -15.39 5.54 -16.11
C TYR A 40 -16.62 6.28 -16.65
N SER A 41 -17.81 5.69 -16.47
CA SER A 41 -19.09 6.30 -16.83
C SER A 41 -19.62 7.29 -15.78
N GLY A 42 -18.92 7.46 -14.65
CA GLY A 42 -19.32 8.34 -13.53
C GLY A 42 -20.33 7.72 -12.56
N ASN A 43 -20.74 6.48 -12.76
CA ASN A 43 -21.74 5.77 -11.97
C ASN A 43 -21.13 5.09 -10.73
N ILE A 44 -20.53 5.90 -9.84
CA ILE A 44 -19.75 5.38 -8.69
C ILE A 44 -20.57 4.44 -7.79
N THR A 45 -21.83 4.76 -7.49
CA THR A 45 -22.66 3.92 -6.62
C THR A 45 -22.89 2.54 -7.24
N GLN A 46 -23.19 2.49 -8.55
CA GLN A 46 -23.39 1.23 -9.27
C GLN A 46 -22.13 0.38 -9.30
N ALA A 47 -20.97 1.00 -9.49
CA ALA A 47 -19.68 0.31 -9.40
C ALA A 47 -19.48 -0.35 -8.03
N LEU A 48 -19.72 0.40 -6.95
CA LEU A 48 -19.61 -0.11 -5.57
C LEU A 48 -20.61 -1.25 -5.32
N ASP A 49 -21.84 -1.16 -5.83
CA ASP A 49 -22.85 -2.20 -5.65
C ASP A 49 -22.49 -3.49 -6.40
N ILE A 50 -21.95 -3.39 -7.62
CA ILE A 50 -21.44 -4.55 -8.39
C ILE A 50 -20.32 -5.25 -7.62
N TRP A 51 -19.34 -4.47 -7.15
CA TRP A 51 -18.21 -4.97 -6.39
C TRP A 51 -18.61 -5.59 -5.07
N TYR A 52 -19.49 -4.93 -4.30
CA TYR A 52 -20.01 -5.44 -3.04
C TYR A 52 -20.76 -6.77 -3.25
N SER A 53 -21.64 -6.82 -4.25
CA SER A 53 -22.41 -8.03 -4.57
C SER A 53 -21.51 -9.21 -4.92
N ALA A 54 -20.50 -8.99 -5.77
CA ALA A 54 -19.51 -10.03 -6.11
C ALA A 54 -18.73 -10.49 -4.87
N TYR A 55 -18.49 -9.58 -3.92
CA TYR A 55 -17.79 -9.88 -2.69
C TYR A 55 -18.62 -10.65 -1.67
N THR A 56 -19.94 -10.46 -1.63
CA THR A 56 -20.79 -11.20 -0.67
C THR A 56 -20.94 -12.68 -1.02
N GLN A 57 -20.60 -13.08 -2.24
CA GLN A 57 -20.68 -14.47 -2.67
C GLN A 57 -19.60 -15.33 -1.99
N PRO A 58 -19.91 -16.60 -1.67
CA PRO A 58 -18.94 -17.53 -1.12
C PRO A 58 -17.91 -17.93 -2.18
N GLY A 59 -16.67 -18.11 -1.76
CA GLY A 59 -15.57 -18.59 -2.62
C GLY A 59 -14.40 -17.62 -2.73
N SER A 60 -13.48 -17.97 -3.64
CA SER A 60 -12.32 -17.15 -3.97
C SER A 60 -12.74 -15.85 -4.66
N ILE A 61 -12.01 -14.79 -4.38
CA ILE A 61 -12.29 -13.44 -4.90
C ILE A 61 -11.10 -12.87 -5.67
N ASP A 62 -11.38 -11.83 -6.43
CA ASP A 62 -10.35 -10.97 -7.02
C ASP A 62 -9.96 -9.90 -6.00
N SER A 63 -8.70 -9.92 -5.51
CA SER A 63 -8.24 -8.95 -4.51
C SER A 63 -8.31 -7.51 -4.99
N ARG A 64 -8.23 -7.28 -6.31
CA ARG A 64 -8.29 -5.93 -6.90
C ARG A 64 -9.59 -5.23 -6.53
N ILE A 65 -10.70 -5.97 -6.45
CA ILE A 65 -11.99 -5.43 -6.02
C ILE A 65 -11.92 -4.84 -4.62
N GLY A 66 -11.33 -5.56 -3.65
CA GLY A 66 -11.25 -5.07 -2.27
C GLY A 66 -10.39 -3.82 -2.13
N PHE A 67 -9.24 -3.79 -2.81
CA PHE A 67 -8.32 -2.65 -2.81
C PHE A 67 -8.88 -1.43 -3.55
N ASP A 68 -9.55 -1.63 -4.69
CA ASP A 68 -10.17 -0.52 -5.41
C ASP A 68 -11.47 -0.03 -4.77
N PHE A 69 -12.23 -0.90 -4.12
CA PHE A 69 -13.41 -0.49 -3.37
C PHE A 69 -13.04 0.49 -2.26
N ILE A 70 -12.03 0.17 -1.42
CA ILE A 70 -11.60 1.09 -0.37
C ILE A 70 -11.03 2.39 -0.95
N ARG A 71 -10.26 2.31 -2.03
CA ARG A 71 -9.74 3.48 -2.76
C ARG A 71 -10.85 4.43 -3.17
N VAL A 72 -11.86 3.93 -3.89
CA VAL A 72 -12.97 4.74 -4.41
C VAL A 72 -13.81 5.34 -3.27
N VAL A 73 -14.02 4.56 -2.20
CA VAL A 73 -14.78 5.00 -1.03
C VAL A 73 -14.07 6.13 -0.28
N THR A 74 -12.75 6.03 -0.06
CA THR A 74 -11.97 7.06 0.63
C THR A 74 -11.73 8.29 -0.24
N GLU A 75 -11.48 8.11 -1.55
CA GLU A 75 -11.36 9.21 -2.52
C GLU A 75 -12.65 10.06 -2.55
N GLY A 76 -13.82 9.41 -2.49
CA GLY A 76 -15.12 10.06 -2.43
C GLY A 76 -15.59 10.44 -1.02
N ARG A 77 -14.80 10.18 0.04
CA ARG A 77 -15.16 10.37 1.47
C ARG A 77 -16.53 9.79 1.85
N ARG A 78 -16.88 8.64 1.28
CA ARG A 78 -18.20 8.00 1.44
C ARG A 78 -18.27 7.20 2.74
N ARG A 79 -18.38 7.91 3.88
CA ARG A 79 -18.29 7.34 5.24
C ARG A 79 -19.23 6.16 5.51
N SER A 80 -20.41 6.13 4.89
CA SER A 80 -21.36 5.02 5.03
C SER A 80 -20.82 3.67 4.55
N TYR A 81 -19.77 3.67 3.71
CA TYR A 81 -19.16 2.46 3.17
C TYR A 81 -17.86 2.06 3.90
N PHE A 82 -17.42 2.76 4.94
CA PHE A 82 -16.12 2.48 5.59
C PHE A 82 -16.03 1.10 6.24
N GLU A 83 -17.13 0.63 6.84
CA GLU A 83 -17.22 -0.73 7.35
C GLU A 83 -17.09 -1.76 6.23
N ALA A 84 -17.89 -1.62 5.17
CA ALA A 84 -17.84 -2.50 4.00
C ALA A 84 -16.44 -2.50 3.37
N ALA A 85 -15.83 -1.32 3.21
CA ALA A 85 -14.48 -1.18 2.67
C ALA A 85 -13.43 -1.87 3.53
N THR A 86 -13.51 -1.75 4.85
CA THR A 86 -12.61 -2.44 5.79
C THR A 86 -12.73 -3.96 5.64
N ASN A 87 -13.96 -4.48 5.62
CA ASN A 87 -14.22 -5.91 5.52
C ASN A 87 -13.78 -6.47 4.17
N MET A 88 -14.08 -5.76 3.09
CA MET A 88 -13.65 -6.14 1.75
C MET A 88 -12.13 -6.13 1.65
N TYR A 89 -11.45 -5.07 2.10
CA TYR A 89 -9.99 -5.01 2.10
C TYR A 89 -9.35 -6.19 2.85
N LYS A 90 -9.81 -6.48 4.09
CA LYS A 90 -9.28 -7.57 4.90
C LYS A 90 -9.48 -8.93 4.24
N ARG A 91 -10.63 -9.15 3.61
CA ARG A 91 -10.90 -10.39 2.89
C ARG A 91 -10.13 -10.48 1.57
N ALA A 92 -9.85 -9.37 0.88
CA ALA A 92 -9.00 -9.32 -0.33
C ALA A 92 -7.61 -9.88 -0.08
N LEU A 93 -7.08 -9.64 1.12
CA LEU A 93 -5.79 -10.20 1.52
C LEU A 93 -5.84 -11.72 1.67
N ILE A 94 -6.91 -12.26 2.26
CA ILE A 94 -7.01 -13.67 2.69
C ILE A 94 -7.54 -14.58 1.58
N ASP A 95 -8.65 -14.20 0.95
CA ASP A 95 -9.39 -15.04 0.00
C ASP A 95 -9.04 -14.73 -1.47
N GLY A 96 -8.09 -13.83 -1.68
CA GLY A 96 -7.57 -13.43 -2.98
C GLY A 96 -6.93 -14.59 -3.73
N ALA A 97 -7.43 -14.92 -4.92
CA ALA A 97 -6.90 -16.00 -5.73
C ALA A 97 -6.54 -15.56 -7.16
N GLY A 98 -5.61 -16.28 -7.77
CA GLY A 98 -5.18 -16.06 -9.15
C GLY A 98 -4.02 -15.07 -9.31
N PRO A 99 -3.48 -14.96 -10.54
CA PRO A 99 -2.30 -14.14 -10.83
C PRO A 99 -2.54 -12.65 -10.61
N GLU A 100 -3.74 -12.16 -10.95
CA GLU A 100 -4.13 -10.75 -10.77
C GLU A 100 -4.19 -10.37 -9.29
N SER A 101 -4.80 -11.22 -8.45
CA SER A 101 -4.81 -11.03 -7.00
C SER A 101 -3.39 -11.02 -6.42
N ARG A 102 -2.52 -11.92 -6.89
CA ARG A 102 -1.12 -11.96 -6.45
C ARG A 102 -0.35 -10.69 -6.83
N ALA A 103 -0.58 -10.16 -8.03
CA ALA A 103 0.00 -8.89 -8.47
C ALA A 103 -0.55 -7.70 -7.67
N ALA A 104 -1.85 -7.71 -7.37
CA ALA A 104 -2.50 -6.69 -6.55
C ALA A 104 -1.95 -6.67 -5.12
N ILE A 105 -1.76 -7.84 -4.50
CA ILE A 105 -1.14 -7.97 -3.17
C ILE A 105 0.31 -7.43 -3.20
N ARG A 106 1.07 -7.70 -4.27
CA ARG A 106 2.43 -7.14 -4.42
C ARG A 106 2.43 -5.62 -4.43
N GLN A 107 1.48 -5.01 -5.14
CA GLN A 107 1.31 -3.56 -5.15
C GLN A 107 0.87 -3.05 -3.77
N GLU A 108 0.05 -3.80 -3.04
CA GLU A 108 -0.36 -3.40 -1.70
C GLU A 108 0.81 -3.39 -0.71
N ILE A 109 1.74 -4.35 -0.82
CA ILE A 109 3.00 -4.33 -0.05
C ILE A 109 3.78 -3.04 -0.34
N GLU A 110 3.87 -2.59 -1.60
CA GLU A 110 4.52 -1.32 -1.93
C GLU A 110 3.80 -0.12 -1.32
N ARG A 111 2.46 -0.12 -1.34
CA ARG A 111 1.65 0.96 -0.74
C ARG A 111 1.81 1.02 0.78
N MET A 112 2.07 -0.12 1.42
CA MET A 112 2.29 -0.18 2.87
C MET A 112 3.75 0.08 3.26
N ARG A 113 4.71 -0.02 2.33
CA ARG A 113 6.15 0.14 2.61
C ARG A 113 6.50 1.36 3.48
N PRO A 114 5.95 2.58 3.23
CA PRO A 114 6.31 3.74 4.04
C PRO A 114 5.90 3.65 5.51
N ILE A 115 4.94 2.80 5.87
CA ILE A 115 4.39 2.68 7.24
C ILE A 115 4.79 1.39 7.97
N ILE A 116 5.25 0.36 7.25
CA ILE A 116 5.68 -0.92 7.86
C ILE A 116 7.19 -0.99 8.13
N GLY A 117 7.99 -0.11 7.51
CA GLY A 117 9.45 -0.13 7.65
C GLY A 117 10.13 -1.24 6.83
N GLU A 118 11.46 -1.19 6.76
CA GLU A 118 12.25 -2.04 5.86
C GLU A 118 12.30 -3.52 6.29
N GLY A 119 12.29 -3.81 7.60
CA GLY A 119 12.32 -5.18 8.11
C GLY A 119 11.07 -5.98 7.71
N ILE A 120 9.89 -5.45 8.06
CA ILE A 120 8.59 -6.06 7.70
C ILE A 120 8.43 -6.11 6.18
N TYR A 121 8.81 -5.05 5.46
CA TYR A 121 8.75 -5.04 4.01
C TYR A 121 9.54 -6.20 3.39
N ARG A 122 10.81 -6.40 3.77
CA ARG A 122 11.63 -7.51 3.25
C ARG A 122 11.00 -8.86 3.54
N GLN A 123 10.53 -9.07 4.77
CA GLN A 123 9.85 -10.30 5.16
C GLN A 123 8.59 -10.56 4.33
N TRP A 124 7.78 -9.54 4.06
CA TRP A 124 6.59 -9.66 3.22
C TRP A 124 6.92 -9.95 1.76
N ILE A 125 7.99 -9.37 1.22
CA ILE A 125 8.48 -9.72 -0.13
C ILE A 125 8.89 -11.19 -0.20
N ASP A 126 9.70 -11.65 0.75
CA ASP A 126 10.15 -13.05 0.79
C ASP A 126 8.95 -14.01 0.87
N TRP A 127 7.99 -13.72 1.74
CA TRP A 127 6.76 -14.52 1.85
C TRP A 127 5.90 -14.46 0.59
N TRP A 128 5.82 -13.32 -0.08
CA TRP A 128 5.11 -13.19 -1.35
C TRP A 128 5.77 -14.03 -2.46
N GLU A 129 7.09 -14.04 -2.55
CA GLU A 129 7.86 -14.85 -3.51
C GLU A 129 7.65 -16.35 -3.26
N GLN A 130 7.73 -16.76 -1.99
CA GLN A 130 7.56 -18.14 -1.55
C GLN A 130 6.10 -18.63 -1.58
N ARG A 131 5.13 -17.75 -1.86
CA ARG A 131 3.68 -18.03 -1.77
C ARG A 131 3.27 -18.51 -0.38
N ASN A 132 3.89 -17.94 0.65
CA ASN A 132 3.60 -18.27 2.03
C ASN A 132 2.23 -17.67 2.45
N SER A 133 1.35 -18.51 3.00
CA SER A 133 0.03 -18.09 3.48
C SER A 133 0.10 -17.15 4.70
N ALA A 134 1.22 -17.13 5.41
CA ALA A 134 1.46 -16.22 6.53
C ALA A 134 1.38 -14.74 6.12
N LEU A 135 1.76 -14.38 4.89
CA LEU A 135 1.74 -13.01 4.38
C LEU A 135 0.37 -12.36 4.57
N ALA A 136 -0.68 -13.02 4.09
CA ALA A 136 -2.04 -12.49 4.11
C ALA A 136 -2.55 -12.30 5.55
N ILE A 137 -2.21 -13.25 6.43
CA ILE A 137 -2.57 -13.20 7.85
C ILE A 137 -1.86 -12.04 8.54
N ASP A 138 -0.58 -11.85 8.25
CA ASP A 138 0.25 -10.82 8.86
C ASP A 138 -0.13 -9.41 8.38
N MET A 139 -0.33 -9.21 7.08
CA MET A 139 -0.84 -7.95 6.51
C MET A 139 -2.19 -7.56 7.12
N ARG A 140 -3.11 -8.52 7.30
CA ARG A 140 -4.38 -8.29 7.98
C ARG A 140 -4.18 -7.97 9.46
N GLY A 141 -3.28 -8.70 10.11
CA GLY A 141 -2.92 -8.54 11.52
C GLY A 141 -2.37 -7.15 11.82
N TYR A 142 -1.51 -6.61 10.95
CA TYR A 142 -0.96 -5.26 11.06
C TYR A 142 -2.06 -4.20 11.22
N TRP A 143 -3.08 -4.23 10.37
CA TRP A 143 -4.19 -3.28 10.46
C TRP A 143 -5.04 -3.48 11.71
N ILE A 144 -5.25 -4.73 12.13
CA ILE A 144 -6.01 -5.02 13.37
C ILE A 144 -5.26 -4.49 14.60
N GLN A 145 -3.95 -4.65 14.65
CA GLN A 145 -3.13 -4.20 15.78
C GLN A 145 -3.07 -2.67 15.89
N LEU A 146 -3.08 -1.97 14.76
CA LEU A 146 -3.04 -0.51 14.73
C LEU A 146 -4.39 0.17 14.97
N ASP A 147 -5.49 -0.59 15.00
CA ASP A 147 -6.84 -0.05 15.17
C ASP A 147 -7.03 0.59 16.56
N PRO A 148 -7.22 1.93 16.66
CA PRO A 148 -7.47 2.57 17.94
C PRO A 148 -8.86 2.26 18.49
N THR A 149 -9.79 1.80 17.65
CA THR A 149 -11.19 1.58 18.01
C THR A 149 -11.68 0.20 17.57
N PRO A 150 -11.11 -0.90 18.10
CA PRO A 150 -11.43 -2.26 17.64
C PRO A 150 -12.90 -2.67 17.90
N ALA A 151 -13.63 -1.92 18.72
CA ALA A 151 -15.07 -2.11 18.93
C ALA A 151 -15.92 -1.60 17.75
N LYS A 152 -15.37 -0.72 16.89
CA LYS A 152 -16.04 -0.31 15.64
C LYS A 152 -15.75 -1.32 14.55
N ALA A 153 -16.73 -1.55 13.69
CA ALA A 153 -16.57 -2.47 12.57
C ALA A 153 -15.63 -1.91 11.47
N SER A 154 -15.56 -0.58 11.32
CA SER A 154 -14.57 0.09 10.46
C SER A 154 -13.22 0.22 11.17
N ASN A 155 -12.13 -0.07 10.45
CA ASN A 155 -10.78 0.11 10.97
C ASN A 155 -10.28 1.53 10.67
N GLU A 156 -10.14 2.36 11.71
CA GLU A 156 -9.87 3.79 11.51
C GLU A 156 -8.49 4.04 10.87
N ARG A 157 -7.46 3.26 11.20
CA ARG A 157 -6.12 3.44 10.61
C ARG A 157 -6.03 3.03 9.15
N LEU A 158 -6.69 1.93 8.78
CA LEU A 158 -6.76 1.51 7.38
C LEU A 158 -7.47 2.57 6.53
N ILE A 159 -8.59 3.11 7.02
CA ILE A 159 -9.33 4.18 6.35
C ILE A 159 -8.46 5.43 6.22
N GLU A 160 -7.85 5.88 7.33
CA GLU A 160 -6.96 7.03 7.34
C GLU A 160 -5.80 6.87 6.34
N HIS A 161 -5.17 5.69 6.29
CA HIS A 161 -4.09 5.41 5.34
C HIS A 161 -4.55 5.61 3.89
N TRP A 162 -5.70 5.07 3.51
CA TRP A 162 -6.24 5.24 2.17
C TRP A 162 -6.74 6.65 1.89
N GLU A 163 -7.24 7.39 2.89
CA GLU A 163 -7.53 8.82 2.77
C GLU A 163 -6.25 9.64 2.53
N ARG A 164 -5.14 9.30 3.21
CA ARG A 164 -3.84 9.94 2.99
C ARG A 164 -3.30 9.66 1.59
N ILE A 165 -3.44 8.44 1.07
CA ILE A 165 -3.09 8.11 -0.32
C ILE A 165 -3.91 8.96 -1.29
N ALA A 166 -5.23 9.07 -1.07
CA ALA A 166 -6.10 9.87 -1.90
C ALA A 166 -5.70 11.36 -1.91
N GLU A 167 -5.33 11.92 -0.76
CA GLU A 167 -4.83 13.30 -0.67
C GLU A 167 -3.45 13.45 -1.33
N ALA A 168 -2.55 12.50 -1.13
CA ALA A 168 -1.22 12.52 -1.75
C ALA A 168 -1.31 12.56 -3.29
N ARG A 169 -2.22 11.78 -3.88
CA ARG A 169 -2.51 11.79 -5.31
C ARG A 169 -3.03 13.12 -5.83
N ARG A 170 -3.73 13.90 -4.99
CA ARG A 170 -4.20 15.24 -5.37
C ARG A 170 -3.09 16.29 -5.30
N GLN A 171 -2.17 16.17 -4.35
CA GLN A 171 -1.20 17.23 -4.04
C GLN A 171 0.19 17.05 -4.69
N PHE A 172 0.65 15.82 -4.86
CA PHE A 172 2.05 15.51 -5.18
C PHE A 172 2.21 14.92 -6.59
N THR A 173 1.74 15.67 -7.59
CA THR A 173 1.62 15.22 -8.98
C THR A 173 2.77 15.66 -9.89
N LYS A 174 3.91 16.10 -9.35
CA LYS A 174 5.02 16.59 -10.19
C LYS A 174 5.73 15.45 -10.94
N ASN A 175 5.66 14.25 -10.40
CA ASN A 175 6.17 13.01 -10.97
C ASN A 175 5.24 11.87 -10.53
N ASN A 176 5.37 10.69 -11.15
CA ASN A 176 4.59 9.49 -10.85
C ASN A 176 5.50 8.28 -10.56
N ASN A 177 6.60 8.49 -9.84
CA ASN A 177 7.63 7.48 -9.59
C ASN A 177 7.37 6.61 -8.36
N THR A 178 6.33 6.88 -7.58
CA THR A 178 5.97 6.12 -6.38
C THR A 178 4.85 5.10 -6.65
N ALA A 179 4.64 4.18 -5.72
CA ALA A 179 3.54 3.21 -5.74
C ALA A 179 2.14 3.84 -5.71
N TYR A 180 2.04 5.12 -5.39
CA TYR A 180 0.78 5.87 -5.37
C TYR A 180 0.51 6.62 -6.68
N GLY A 181 1.48 6.66 -7.60
CA GLY A 181 1.43 7.54 -8.77
C GLY A 181 1.69 9.01 -8.39
N THR A 182 2.61 9.24 -7.47
CA THR A 182 2.99 10.58 -6.98
C THR A 182 4.50 10.79 -7.08
N ASP A 183 4.96 11.99 -6.74
CA ASP A 183 6.37 12.25 -6.40
C ASP A 183 6.69 11.83 -4.96
N ASP A 184 7.97 11.87 -4.58
CA ASP A 184 8.48 11.39 -3.29
C ASP A 184 7.83 12.07 -2.08
N ARG A 185 7.29 13.29 -2.23
CA ARG A 185 6.56 13.98 -1.15
C ARG A 185 5.29 13.21 -0.76
N GLY A 186 4.71 12.45 -1.70
CA GLY A 186 3.58 11.57 -1.41
C GLY A 186 3.94 10.43 -0.48
N LEU A 187 5.16 9.87 -0.56
CA LEU A 187 5.61 8.84 0.39
C LEU A 187 5.69 9.42 1.82
N ILE A 188 6.27 10.62 1.93
CA ILE A 188 6.39 11.35 3.21
C ILE A 188 5.01 11.66 3.78
N TYR A 189 4.09 12.17 2.95
CA TYR A 189 2.74 12.50 3.37
C TYR A 189 1.94 11.28 3.81
N VAL A 190 2.02 10.15 3.12
CA VAL A 190 1.29 8.94 3.54
C VAL A 190 1.82 8.43 4.89
N ARG A 191 3.14 8.47 5.09
CA ARG A 191 3.77 8.07 6.36
C ARG A 191 3.38 8.99 7.52
N TYR A 192 3.52 10.30 7.35
CA TYR A 192 3.43 11.26 8.48
C TYR A 192 2.11 12.04 8.55
N GLY A 193 1.37 12.14 7.45
CA GLY A 193 0.15 12.93 7.35
C GLY A 193 0.41 14.38 6.95
N GLU A 194 -0.55 15.25 7.26
CA GLU A 194 -0.49 16.68 6.96
C GLU A 194 0.61 17.37 7.79
N PRO A 195 1.43 18.25 7.20
CA PRO A 195 2.44 18.97 7.95
C PRO A 195 1.82 20.03 8.87
N ASP A 196 2.37 20.19 10.08
CA ASP A 196 1.94 21.24 11.02
C ASP A 196 2.06 22.65 10.44
N ARG A 197 3.01 22.86 9.52
CA ARG A 197 3.27 24.16 8.89
C ARG A 197 3.64 23.97 7.42
N SER A 198 2.93 24.68 6.55
CA SER A 198 3.25 24.75 5.12
C SER A 198 3.71 26.15 4.72
N ARG A 199 4.79 26.23 3.94
CA ARG A 199 5.31 27.48 3.37
C ARG A 199 5.45 27.33 1.85
N ARG A 200 4.96 28.32 1.12
CA ARG A 200 5.09 28.40 -0.35
C ARG A 200 6.09 29.49 -0.71
N GLY A 201 7.00 29.20 -1.63
CA GLY A 201 8.02 30.12 -2.09
C GLY A 201 9.13 29.41 -2.86
N ILE A 202 10.09 30.17 -3.33
CA ILE A 202 11.33 29.61 -3.88
C ILE A 202 12.22 29.30 -2.67
N LEU A 203 12.56 28.02 -2.48
CA LEU A 203 13.65 27.63 -1.59
C LEU A 203 14.96 28.12 -2.24
N THR A 204 15.32 29.37 -1.96
CA THR A 204 16.64 29.84 -2.29
C THR A 204 17.59 29.14 -1.31
N LEU A 205 18.47 28.26 -1.81
CA LEU A 205 19.60 27.70 -1.05
C LEU A 205 20.66 28.76 -0.70
N GLN A 206 20.28 30.04 -0.67
CA GLN A 206 21.09 31.07 -0.05
C GLN A 206 21.15 30.73 1.44
N SER A 207 22.39 30.64 1.94
CA SER A 207 22.71 30.28 3.32
C SER A 207 21.75 30.94 4.31
N LEU A 208 21.38 32.21 4.11
CA LEU A 208 20.45 32.96 4.97
C LEU A 208 19.08 32.32 5.24
N ASN A 209 18.46 31.61 4.28
CA ASN A 209 17.11 31.06 4.46
C ASN A 209 17.10 29.68 5.12
N VAL A 210 18.09 28.86 4.83
CA VAL A 210 18.27 27.53 5.46
C VAL A 210 18.93 27.71 6.84
N ARG A 211 19.91 28.60 6.96
CA ARG A 211 20.63 28.89 8.22
C ARG A 211 19.70 29.44 9.29
N ASN A 212 18.82 30.40 9.00
CA ASN A 212 17.87 30.90 9.99
C ASN A 212 16.81 29.87 10.43
N TRP A 213 16.55 28.85 9.60
CA TRP A 213 15.69 27.72 9.98
C TRP A 213 16.47 26.70 10.82
N LEU A 214 17.69 26.35 10.41
CA LEU A 214 18.60 25.48 11.13
C LEU A 214 19.02 26.04 12.49
N GLU A 215 19.40 27.31 12.58
CA GLU A 215 19.75 28.02 13.83
C GLU A 215 18.58 28.00 14.82
N ARG A 216 17.33 28.08 14.34
CA ARG A 216 16.14 27.94 15.20
C ARG A 216 15.92 26.53 15.70
N GLN A 217 16.35 25.50 14.98
CA GLN A 217 16.32 24.11 15.47
C GLN A 217 17.51 23.82 16.38
N MET A 218 18.65 24.47 16.16
CA MET A 218 19.87 24.31 16.96
C MET A 218 19.85 25.06 18.29
N ASN A 219 19.03 26.11 18.42
CA ASN A 219 18.87 26.88 19.66
C ASN A 219 17.94 26.20 20.69
N GLU A 220 17.61 24.91 20.52
CA GLU A 220 17.22 24.11 21.68
C GLU A 220 18.45 23.95 22.60
N PRO A 221 18.33 24.11 23.93
CA PRO A 221 19.50 24.37 24.78
C PRO A 221 20.44 23.17 24.79
N ILE A 222 21.71 23.40 24.47
CA ILE A 222 22.80 22.42 24.59
C ILE A 222 23.61 22.74 25.83
N ASP A 223 24.02 21.68 26.52
CA ASP A 223 24.83 21.70 27.73
C ASP A 223 26.13 22.53 27.58
N THR A 224 26.41 23.33 28.60
CA THR A 224 27.31 24.50 28.62
C THR A 224 28.78 24.21 28.32
N ASP A 225 29.21 22.95 28.45
CA ASP A 225 30.62 22.56 28.38
C ASP A 225 31.17 22.41 26.94
N MET A 226 30.29 22.35 25.93
CA MET A 226 30.67 22.15 24.52
C MET A 226 30.84 23.47 23.73
N GLU A 227 30.32 24.59 24.23
CA GLU A 227 30.38 25.89 23.54
C GLU A 227 31.81 26.46 23.48
N GLU A 228 32.61 26.26 24.52
CA GLU A 228 33.92 26.93 24.65
C GLU A 228 34.95 26.43 23.62
N ARG A 229 34.89 25.15 23.23
CA ARG A 229 35.85 24.54 22.30
C ARG A 229 35.55 24.86 20.83
N THR A 230 34.28 25.03 20.49
CA THR A 230 33.83 25.30 19.10
C THR A 230 33.98 26.76 18.68
N LEU A 231 34.26 27.65 19.65
CA LEU A 231 34.39 29.08 19.41
C LEU A 231 35.73 29.50 18.78
N SER A 232 36.81 28.70 18.89
CA SER A 232 38.17 29.16 18.53
C SER A 232 38.67 28.81 17.11
N ASP A 233 38.04 27.87 16.41
CA ASP A 233 38.48 27.44 15.07
C ASP A 233 37.30 27.39 14.08
N PRO A 234 37.28 28.27 13.06
CA PRO A 234 36.22 28.33 12.04
C PRO A 234 36.07 27.06 11.21
N ASP A 235 37.15 26.33 10.95
CA ASP A 235 37.13 25.13 10.11
C ASP A 235 36.65 23.91 10.89
N LEU A 236 37.02 23.82 12.17
CA LEU A 236 36.43 22.84 13.09
C LEU A 236 34.93 23.11 13.26
N ARG A 237 34.52 24.37 13.41
CA ARG A 237 33.10 24.75 13.51
C ARG A 237 32.32 24.35 12.27
N ASN A 238 32.86 24.56 11.08
CA ASN A 238 32.22 24.18 9.81
C ASN A 238 32.15 22.65 9.61
N ARG A 239 33.20 21.92 10.01
CA ARG A 239 33.20 20.44 9.93
C ARG A 239 32.26 19.82 10.94
N GLU A 240 32.27 20.28 12.18
CA GLU A 240 31.31 19.83 13.19
C GLU A 240 29.89 20.21 12.81
N PHE A 241 29.67 21.38 12.21
CA PHE A 241 28.37 21.77 11.68
C PHE A 241 27.90 20.83 10.56
N ALA A 242 28.77 20.51 9.60
CA ALA A 242 28.44 19.58 8.53
C ALA A 242 28.18 18.16 9.06
N ASN A 243 29.01 17.69 10.00
CA ASN A 243 28.84 16.40 10.66
C ASN A 243 27.57 16.35 11.49
N ARG A 244 27.22 17.42 12.21
CA ARG A 244 25.96 17.51 12.98
C ARG A 244 24.73 17.59 12.10
N ILE A 245 24.81 18.22 10.93
CA ILE A 245 23.72 18.20 9.95
C ILE A 245 23.58 16.80 9.37
N LEU A 246 24.69 16.16 9.00
CA LEU A 246 24.69 14.78 8.55
C LEU A 246 24.12 13.87 9.63
N ASP A 247 24.57 13.96 10.87
CA ASP A 247 24.10 13.18 12.01
C ASP A 247 22.64 13.49 12.34
N ALA A 248 22.21 14.76 12.27
CA ALA A 248 20.80 15.11 12.46
C ALA A 248 19.93 14.57 11.33
N MET A 249 20.39 14.61 10.08
CA MET A 249 19.71 13.99 8.94
C MET A 249 19.69 12.46 9.09
N TYR A 250 20.79 11.83 9.50
CA TYR A 250 20.91 10.40 9.73
C TYR A 250 20.08 9.93 10.93
N ALA A 251 20.06 10.66 12.04
CA ALA A 251 19.24 10.40 13.22
C ALA A 251 17.75 10.70 12.96
N TYR A 252 17.42 11.64 12.08
CA TYR A 252 16.05 11.84 11.60
C TYR A 252 15.61 10.70 10.66
N HIS A 253 16.56 10.03 10.00
CA HIS A 253 16.30 8.87 9.14
C HIS A 253 16.38 7.51 9.87
N GLN A 254 16.90 7.45 11.08
CA GLN A 254 16.93 6.24 11.91
C GLN A 254 16.18 6.51 13.20
N TYR A 255 14.95 6.02 13.40
CA TYR A 255 14.35 5.69 14.72
C TYR A 255 12.88 5.21 14.58
N PRO A 256 12.35 4.49 15.59
CA PRO A 256 12.82 3.24 16.18
C PRO A 256 12.25 2.04 15.40
N GLU A 257 12.99 0.93 15.34
CA GLU A 257 12.36 -0.36 15.06
C GLU A 257 11.46 -0.70 16.27
N TYR A 258 10.16 -0.83 16.04
CA TYR A 258 9.20 -1.35 17.02
C TYR A 258 9.28 -2.87 17.09
#